data_AF-A0A2A4PUJ7-F1
#
_entry.id   AF-A0A2A4PUJ7-F1
#
_cell.length_a   1.000
_cell.length_b   1.000
_cell.length_c   1.000
_cell.angle_alpha   90.00
_cell.angle_beta   90.00
_cell.angle_gamma   90.00
#
_symmetry.space_group_name_H-M   'P 1'
#
loop_
_entity.id
_entity.type
_entity.pdbx_description
1 polymer ?
#
loop_
_entity_poly.entity_id
_entity_poly.type
_entity_poly.pdbx_seq_one_letter_code
_entity_poly.pdbx_strand_id
1 'polypeptide(L)'
;MVQEAAREYHNVIILKIPEGYGVEGLEKLNVNVDNETGSFMSTAKLEGDQLLVSTKKVYKHHYEPKEKGRKCRNSWMQLLTYTNKKYA
;
A
#
# COMPACT_ATOMS: atom_id res chain seq x y z
N MET A 1 -29.36 -3.28 -9.97
CA MET A 1 -27.99 -3.84 -10.00
C MET A 1 -27.23 -3.19 -8.86
N VAL A 2 -26.82 -3.95 -7.85
CA VAL A 2 -26.09 -3.39 -6.70
C VAL A 2 -24.62 -3.39 -7.07
N GLN A 3 -24.06 -2.20 -7.33
CA GLN A 3 -22.62 -2.00 -7.42
C GLN A 3 -22.07 -2.13 -5.99
N GLU A 4 -21.74 -3.34 -5.56
CA GLU A 4 -21.35 -3.63 -4.17
C GLU A 4 -19.96 -3.07 -3.85
N ALA A 5 -19.97 -1.86 -3.28
CA ALA A 5 -18.97 -1.16 -2.49
C ALA A 5 -17.50 -1.61 -2.61
N ALA A 6 -16.70 -0.80 -3.31
CA ALA A 6 -15.24 -0.79 -3.16
C ALA A 6 -14.89 -0.39 -1.71
N ARG A 7 -14.22 -1.27 -0.97
CA ARG A 7 -13.67 -0.91 0.35
C ARG A 7 -12.32 -0.25 0.14
N GLU A 8 -12.18 0.97 0.63
CA GLU A 8 -10.93 1.72 0.57
C GLU A 8 -10.43 2.06 1.98
N TYR A 9 -9.13 1.95 2.18
CA TYR A 9 -8.43 2.40 3.38
C TYR A 9 -7.37 3.41 2.97
N HIS A 10 -7.38 4.55 3.63
CA HIS A 10 -6.44 5.64 3.43
C HIS A 10 -5.76 5.91 4.75
N ASN A 11 -4.42 5.88 4.76
CA ASN A 11 -3.65 6.23 5.94
C ASN A 11 -2.56 7.22 5.57
N VAL A 12 -2.36 8.21 6.43
CA VAL A 12 -1.29 9.17 6.33
C VAL A 12 -0.43 9.04 7.57
N ILE A 13 0.86 8.81 7.36
CA ILE A 13 1.88 8.73 8.41
C ILE A 13 2.75 9.97 8.24
N ILE A 14 2.91 10.72 9.33
CA ILE A 14 3.74 11.93 9.38
C ILE A 14 4.88 11.65 10.35
N LEU A 15 6.11 11.72 9.84
CA LEU A 15 7.33 11.56 10.62
C LEU A 15 8.08 12.88 10.63
N LYS A 16 8.48 13.36 11.80
CA LYS A 16 9.40 14.51 11.91
C LYS A 16 10.84 14.01 11.79
N ILE A 17 11.62 14.66 10.95
CA ILE A 17 13.02 14.37 10.72
C ILE A 17 13.84 15.27 11.65
N PRO A 18 14.60 14.70 12.59
CA PRO A 18 15.46 15.49 13.45
C PRO A 18 16.54 16.23 12.65
N GLU A 19 17.02 17.35 13.17
CA GLU A 19 18.05 18.15 12.53
C GLU A 19 19.35 17.34 12.35
N GLY A 20 20.01 17.49 11.20
CA GLY A 20 21.22 16.74 10.85
C GLY A 20 20.98 15.34 10.25
N TYR A 21 19.72 14.91 10.11
CA TYR A 21 19.37 13.63 9.47
C TYR A 21 18.86 13.83 8.04
N GLY A 22 19.34 12.98 7.12
CA GLY A 22 18.83 12.87 5.76
C GLY A 22 17.88 11.69 5.60
N VAL A 23 16.93 11.79 4.67
CA VAL A 23 16.05 10.68 4.29
C VAL A 23 16.57 10.07 2.99
N GLU A 24 16.95 8.80 3.05
CA GLU A 24 17.36 8.03 1.88
C GLU A 24 16.30 6.99 1.53
N GLY A 25 16.17 6.66 0.24
CA GLY A 25 15.24 5.61 -0.19
C GLY A 25 13.78 6.05 -0.24
N LEU A 26 13.49 7.34 -0.34
CA LEU A 26 12.11 7.86 -0.42
C LEU A 26 11.34 7.24 -1.60
N GLU A 27 12.03 7.07 -2.73
CA GLU A 27 11.52 6.42 -3.92
C GLU A 27 11.09 4.97 -3.69
N LYS A 28 11.72 4.29 -2.72
CA LYS A 28 11.39 2.90 -2.35
C LYS A 28 10.05 2.79 -1.63
N LEU A 29 9.53 3.90 -1.11
CA LEU A 29 8.22 4.00 -0.47
C LEU A 29 7.10 4.30 -1.48
N ASN A 30 7.48 4.72 -2.69
CA ASN A 30 6.55 4.88 -3.80
C ASN A 30 6.25 3.51 -4.40
N VAL A 31 5.10 2.95 -4.04
CA VAL A 31 4.64 1.64 -4.50
C VAL A 31 3.31 1.82 -5.19
N ASN A 32 3.15 1.27 -6.37
CA ASN A 32 1.85 1.18 -7.02
C ASN A 32 1.67 -0.24 -7.55
N VAL A 33 0.71 -0.95 -6.99
CA VAL A 33 0.34 -2.30 -7.39
C VAL A 33 -1.15 -2.26 -7.66
N ASP A 34 -1.55 -2.47 -8.91
CA ASP A 34 -2.95 -2.57 -9.30
C ASP A 34 -3.20 -3.90 -10.00
N ASN A 35 -4.26 -4.60 -9.60
CA ASN A 35 -4.67 -5.85 -10.21
C ASN A 35 -6.20 -5.99 -10.22
N GLU A 36 -6.67 -7.11 -10.78
CA GLU A 36 -8.10 -7.42 -10.90
C GLU A 36 -8.82 -7.47 -9.54
N THR A 37 -8.11 -7.79 -8.46
CA THR A 37 -8.69 -8.03 -7.13
C THR A 37 -8.66 -6.79 -6.22
N GLY A 38 -7.76 -5.85 -6.48
CA GLY A 38 -7.52 -4.69 -5.63
C GLY A 38 -6.31 -3.87 -6.07
N SER A 39 -6.12 -2.73 -5.42
CA SER A 39 -4.94 -1.89 -5.61
C SER A 39 -4.32 -1.47 -4.28
N PHE A 40 -3.01 -1.30 -4.29
CA PHE A 40 -2.24 -0.70 -3.20
C PHE A 40 -1.31 0.35 -3.78
N MET A 41 -1.48 1.57 -3.31
CA MET A 41 -0.64 2.70 -3.65
C MET A 41 -0.04 3.26 -2.38
N SER A 42 1.26 3.55 -2.39
CA SER A 42 1.98 4.25 -1.35
C SER A 42 2.78 5.36 -2.00
N THR A 43 2.78 6.53 -1.40
CA THR A 43 3.55 7.68 -1.85
C THR A 43 4.25 8.32 -0.66
N ALA A 44 5.52 8.66 -0.82
CA ALA A 44 6.29 9.39 0.18
C ALA A 44 6.79 10.72 -0.39
N LYS A 45 6.65 11.78 0.41
CA LYS A 45 7.14 13.12 0.08
C LYS A 45 7.73 13.80 1.31
N LEU A 46 8.71 14.67 1.07
CA LEU A 46 9.26 15.55 2.09
C LEU A 46 8.56 16.91 2.01
N GLU A 47 8.07 17.39 3.15
CA GLU A 47 7.51 18.73 3.31
C GLU A 47 8.24 19.39 4.49
N GLY A 48 9.23 20.24 4.18
CA GLY A 48 10.08 20.85 5.19
C GLY A 48 10.90 19.83 5.98
N ASP A 49 10.71 19.77 7.29
CA ASP A 49 11.31 18.81 8.22
C ASP A 49 10.44 17.55 8.43
N GLN A 50 9.40 17.35 7.61
CA GLN A 50 8.47 16.24 7.75
C GLN A 50 8.50 15.30 6.55
N LEU A 51 8.51 14.01 6.84
CA LEU A 51 8.24 12.94 5.89
C LEU A 51 6.76 12.57 5.97
N LEU A 52 6.03 12.82 4.88
CA LEU A 52 4.66 12.38 4.69
C LEU A 52 4.63 11.09 3.88
N VAL A 53 4.08 10.02 4.45
CA VAL A 53 3.82 8.76 3.75
C VAL A 53 2.31 8.54 3.69
N SER A 54 1.76 8.56 2.49
CA SER A 54 0.33 8.28 2.24
C SER A 54 0.17 6.91 1.63
N THR A 55 -0.72 6.10 2.18
CA THR A 55 -1.06 4.78 1.65
C THR A 55 -2.55 4.71 1.34
N LYS A 56 -2.87 4.15 0.18
CA LYS A 56 -4.21 3.87 -0.29
C LYS A 56 -4.31 2.39 -0.62
N LYS A 57 -5.25 1.70 0.01
CA LYS A 57 -5.54 0.29 -0.23
C LYS A 57 -6.99 0.14 -0.67
N VAL A 58 -7.22 -0.48 -1.82
CA VAL A 58 -8.55 -0.67 -2.42
C VAL A 58 -8.79 -2.16 -2.60
N TYR A 59 -9.96 -2.62 -2.15
CA TYR A 59 -10.48 -3.95 -2.42
C TYR A 59 -11.59 -3.82 -3.45
N LYS A 60 -11.38 -4.40 -4.64
CA LYS A 60 -12.34 -4.33 -5.75
C LYS A 60 -13.42 -5.41 -5.67
N HIS A 61 -13.17 -6.50 -4.92
CA HIS A 61 -14.11 -7.61 -4.73
C HIS A 61 -14.31 -7.95 -3.24
N HIS A 62 -15.54 -8.28 -2.85
CA HIS A 62 -15.91 -8.72 -1.50
C HIS A 62 -15.64 -10.20 -1.24
N TYR A 63 -15.76 -11.03 -2.28
CA TYR A 63 -15.64 -12.49 -2.20
C TYR A 63 -15.02 -13.02 -3.49
N GLU A 64 -13.96 -13.81 -3.38
CA GLU A 64 -13.30 -14.47 -4.50
C GLU A 64 -13.60 -15.98 -4.41
N PRO A 65 -14.21 -16.62 -5.43
CA PRO A 65 -14.53 -18.04 -5.39
C PRO A 65 -13.28 -18.91 -5.22
N LYS A 66 -13.45 -20.03 -4.50
CA LYS A 66 -12.36 -20.87 -3.94
C LYS A 66 -11.33 -21.35 -4.99
N GLU A 67 -11.75 -21.53 -6.24
CA GLU A 67 -10.88 -21.91 -7.37
C GLU A 67 -9.95 -20.77 -7.85
N LYS A 68 -10.41 -19.51 -7.82
CA LYS A 68 -9.55 -18.31 -8.03
C LYS A 68 -8.78 -17.90 -6.78
N GLY A 69 -9.25 -18.33 -5.60
CA GLY A 69 -8.68 -18.03 -4.28
C GLY A 69 -7.25 -18.51 -4.02
N ARG A 70 -6.60 -19.25 -4.94
CA ARG A 70 -5.14 -19.53 -4.88
C ARG A 70 -4.30 -18.44 -5.55
N LYS A 71 -4.74 -17.90 -6.70
CA LYS A 71 -4.07 -16.76 -7.37
C LYS A 71 -4.26 -15.45 -6.62
N CYS A 72 -5.47 -15.18 -6.14
CA CYS A 72 -5.75 -13.99 -5.32
C CYS A 72 -4.95 -14.03 -4.02
N ARG A 73 -4.96 -15.14 -3.29
CA ARG A 73 -4.18 -15.29 -2.06
C ARG A 73 -2.68 -15.12 -2.28
N ASN A 74 -2.14 -15.60 -3.40
CA ASN A 74 -0.74 -15.36 -3.75
C ASN A 74 -0.46 -13.90 -4.10
N SER A 75 -1.39 -13.16 -4.72
CA SER A 75 -1.23 -11.73 -5.01
C SER A 75 -1.28 -10.88 -3.73
N TRP A 76 -2.22 -11.19 -2.84
CA TRP A 76 -2.34 -10.55 -1.52
C TRP A 76 -1.17 -10.91 -0.58
N MET A 77 -0.68 -12.15 -0.68
CA MET A 77 0.52 -12.60 0.05
C MET A 77 1.79 -11.97 -0.53
N GLN A 78 1.91 -11.75 -1.84
CA GLN A 78 3.02 -10.99 -2.41
C GLN A 78 3.04 -9.53 -1.91
N LEU A 79 1.87 -8.89 -1.80
CA LEU A 79 1.76 -7.55 -1.19
C LEU A 79 2.18 -7.53 0.28
N LEU A 80 1.70 -8.48 1.10
CA LEU A 80 2.09 -8.60 2.52
C LEU A 80 3.58 -8.97 2.69
N THR A 81 4.13 -9.79 1.81
CA THR A 81 5.54 -10.20 1.83
C THR A 81 6.45 -9.07 1.35
N TYR A 82 6.01 -8.23 0.41
CA TYR A 82 6.75 -7.05 -0.03
C TYR A 82 6.86 -6.00 1.10
N THR A 83 5.81 -5.83 1.90
CA THR A 83 5.88 -5.00 3.11
C THR A 83 6.76 -5.62 4.20
N ASN A 84 6.72 -6.94 4.43
CA ASN A 84 7.49 -7.57 5.53
C ASN A 84 8.97 -7.81 5.22
N LYS A 85 9.36 -8.05 3.96
CA LYS A 85 10.78 -8.28 3.59
C LYS A 85 11.61 -7.00 3.46
N LYS A 86 10.98 -5.82 3.42
CA LYS A 86 11.68 -4.54 3.23
C LYS A 86 12.03 -3.82 4.55
N TYR A 87 11.53 -4.33 5.68
CA TYR A 87 11.77 -3.80 7.03
C TYR A 87 12.29 -4.89 8.01
N ALA A 88 12.84 -5.99 7.49
CA ALA A 88 13.53 -7.01 8.28
C ALA A 88 15.02 -7.02 7.93
#